data_AF-A0A920WAT2-F1
#
_entry.id   AF-A0A920WAT2-F1
#
_cell.length_a   1.000
_cell.length_b   1.000
_cell.length_c   1.000
_cell.angle_alpha   90.00
_cell.angle_beta   90.00
_cell.angle_gamma   90.00
#
_symmetry.space_group_name_H-M   'P 1'
#
loop_
_entity.id
_entity.type
_entity.pdbx_description
1 polymer ?
#
loop_
_entity_poly.entity_id
_entity_poly.type
_entity_poly.pdbx_seq_one_letter_code
_entity_poly.pdbx_strand_id
1 'polypeptide(L)'
;MILSGKKIRTVEPYLQPQGPEPEGEYIASNESMLHLSGVTACIMCGACVSDCTVLEVDPTFLGPAALAKAYRFTADPRDGNAEGVSQRRLEQLSMPSGMWDCTRCNECVQACPKGVAPMDRIMSLREQAMDVGLGNNNGARHAEAFTELVAHSGRLDELRLPVKTVGMFNIPALLSFVPIGLRAMTHGKLPPLLHKSVTNVQNIRRLFNKVNQSR
;
A
#
# COMPACT_ATOMS: atom_id res chain seq x y z
N MET A 1 -7.97 20.10 -10.49
CA MET A 1 -7.79 20.48 -9.05
C MET A 1 -9.01 20.18 -8.16
N ILE A 2 -10.26 20.31 -8.64
CA ILE A 2 -11.51 20.05 -7.86
C ILE A 2 -11.64 18.58 -7.38
N LEU A 3 -10.97 17.62 -8.04
CA LEU A 3 -11.05 16.20 -7.70
C LEU A 3 -10.42 15.82 -6.34
N SER A 4 -9.46 16.60 -5.83
CA SER A 4 -8.75 16.25 -4.58
C SER A 4 -9.63 16.41 -3.34
N GLY A 5 -10.48 17.44 -3.30
CA GLY A 5 -11.31 17.74 -2.12
C GLY A 5 -12.36 16.66 -1.82
N LYS A 6 -12.94 16.03 -2.85
CA LYS A 6 -13.91 14.94 -2.66
C LYS A 6 -13.24 13.68 -2.09
N LYS A 7 -12.10 13.27 -2.66
CA LYS A 7 -11.33 12.09 -2.22
C LYS A 7 -10.80 12.23 -0.79
N ILE A 8 -10.42 13.45 -0.39
CA ILE A 8 -10.00 13.75 0.98
C ILE A 8 -11.16 13.59 1.98
N ARG A 9 -12.39 13.93 1.59
CA ARG A 9 -13.55 13.73 2.46
C ARG A 9 -13.89 12.24 2.65
N THR A 10 -13.63 11.41 1.64
CA THR A 10 -13.85 9.96 1.69
C THR A 10 -13.02 9.27 2.78
N VAL A 11 -11.86 9.81 3.14
CA VAL A 11 -11.03 9.25 4.23
C VAL A 11 -11.42 9.75 5.62
N GLU A 12 -12.54 10.49 5.72
CA GLU A 12 -13.08 11.04 6.96
C GLU A 12 -11.98 11.72 7.82
N PRO A 13 -11.41 12.85 7.34
CA PRO A 13 -10.12 13.39 7.82
C PRO A 13 -10.27 14.18 9.12
N TYR A 14 -10.87 13.56 10.13
CA TYR A 14 -11.08 14.06 11.49
C TYR A 14 -10.91 12.91 12.48
N LEU A 15 -10.56 13.24 13.73
CA LEU A 15 -10.33 12.26 14.80
C LEU A 15 -11.65 11.56 15.19
N GLN A 16 -11.59 10.26 15.37
CA GLN A 16 -12.72 9.41 15.78
C GLN A 16 -12.28 8.50 16.95
N PRO A 17 -12.14 9.06 18.16
CA PRO A 17 -11.80 8.29 19.35
C PRO A 17 -12.96 7.33 19.71
N GLN A 18 -12.64 6.11 20.15
CA GLN A 18 -13.61 5.20 20.76
C GLN A 18 -13.53 5.31 22.29
N GLY A 19 -14.68 5.41 22.96
CA GLY A 19 -14.77 5.48 24.41
C GLY A 19 -15.51 6.73 24.91
N PRO A 20 -15.61 6.91 26.24
CA PRO A 20 -16.19 8.11 26.82
C PRO A 20 -15.33 9.33 26.51
N GLU A 21 -15.98 10.47 26.27
CA GLU A 21 -15.30 11.75 26.11
C GLU A 21 -14.57 12.10 27.42
N PRO A 22 -13.27 12.43 27.38
CA PRO A 22 -12.53 12.80 28.58
C PRO A 22 -13.05 14.12 29.16
N GLU A 23 -12.91 14.32 30.47
CA GLU A 23 -13.26 15.60 31.12
C GLU A 23 -12.32 16.76 30.72
N GLY A 24 -11.21 16.45 30.04
CA GLY A 24 -10.19 17.41 29.59
C GLY A 24 -9.57 17.03 28.25
N GLU A 25 -8.29 17.33 28.06
CA GLU A 25 -7.59 17.04 26.80
C GLU A 25 -7.26 15.55 26.64
N TYR A 26 -7.26 15.07 25.38
CA TYR A 26 -6.72 13.75 25.05
C TYR A 26 -5.20 13.73 25.25
N ILE A 27 -4.74 12.87 26.16
CA ILE A 27 -3.31 12.72 26.47
C ILE A 27 -2.65 11.84 25.40
N ALA A 28 -1.59 12.36 24.77
CA ALA A 28 -0.72 11.60 23.87
C ALA A 28 0.75 11.88 24.22
N SER A 29 1.59 10.85 24.21
CA SER A 29 3.03 11.03 24.49
C SER A 29 3.70 11.72 23.31
N ASN A 30 4.78 12.48 23.57
CA ASN A 30 5.53 13.13 22.50
C ASN A 30 6.05 12.11 21.49
N GLU A 31 6.57 10.98 21.97
CA GLU A 31 7.07 9.88 21.14
C GLU A 31 6.01 9.36 20.15
N SER A 32 4.77 9.16 20.64
CA SER A 32 3.65 8.71 19.81
C SER A 32 3.15 9.73 18.79
N MET A 33 3.65 10.97 18.83
CA MET A 33 3.25 12.05 17.92
C MET A 33 4.38 12.47 16.97
N LEU A 34 5.63 12.17 17.30
CA LEU A 34 6.81 12.60 16.52
C LEU A 34 6.76 12.12 15.06
N HIS A 35 6.36 10.88 14.81
CA HIS A 35 6.25 10.34 13.44
C HIS A 35 5.14 11.01 12.61
N LEU A 36 4.17 11.66 13.26
CA LEU A 36 3.08 12.38 12.59
C LEU A 36 3.48 13.79 12.15
N SER A 37 4.57 14.35 12.67
CA SER A 37 5.05 15.70 12.33
C SER A 37 5.27 15.88 10.81
N GLY A 38 5.86 14.88 10.15
CA GLY A 38 6.07 14.92 8.70
C GLY A 38 4.76 14.94 7.91
N VAL A 39 3.79 14.09 8.28
CA VAL A 39 2.53 13.99 7.54
C VAL A 39 1.56 15.14 7.83
N THR A 40 1.63 15.74 9.03
CA THR A 40 0.86 16.94 9.38
C THR A 40 1.29 18.19 8.62
N ALA A 41 2.54 18.24 8.14
CA ALA A 41 3.05 19.38 7.37
C ALA A 41 2.43 19.53 5.97
N CYS A 42 1.54 18.62 5.56
CA CYS A 42 0.83 18.70 4.29
C CYS A 42 -0.05 19.96 4.20
N ILE A 43 0.25 20.84 3.24
CA ILE A 43 -0.49 22.08 2.97
C ILE A 43 -1.62 21.91 1.95
N MET A 44 -1.96 20.67 1.57
CA MET A 44 -3.04 20.36 0.62
C MET A 44 -2.87 21.05 -0.75
N CYS A 45 -1.64 21.28 -1.21
CA CYS A 45 -1.36 21.94 -2.49
C CYS A 45 -1.69 21.11 -3.74
N GLY A 46 -1.75 19.78 -3.60
CA GLY A 46 -2.13 18.87 -4.70
C GLY A 46 -1.00 18.51 -5.69
N ALA A 47 0.24 18.96 -5.49
CA ALA A 47 1.38 18.62 -6.37
C ALA A 47 1.55 17.10 -6.54
N CYS A 48 1.50 16.36 -5.44
CA CYS A 48 1.59 14.90 -5.47
C CYS A 48 0.45 14.21 -6.21
N VAL A 49 -0.73 14.83 -6.29
CA VAL A 49 -1.90 14.32 -7.02
C VAL A 49 -1.75 14.58 -8.52
N SER A 50 -1.15 15.73 -8.89
CA SER A 50 -0.85 16.09 -10.27
C SER A 50 0.13 15.10 -10.90
N ASP A 51 1.20 14.75 -10.18
CA ASP A 51 2.31 13.95 -10.71
C ASP A 51 2.11 12.43 -10.52
N CYS A 52 0.96 12.02 -9.97
CA CYS A 52 0.68 10.61 -9.76
C CYS A 52 0.27 9.93 -11.07
N THR A 53 1.16 9.11 -11.62
CA THR A 53 0.92 8.34 -12.85
C THR A 53 -0.27 7.38 -12.77
N VAL A 54 -0.61 6.89 -11.56
CA VAL A 54 -1.79 6.04 -11.37
C VAL A 54 -3.07 6.82 -11.59
N LEU A 55 -3.13 8.07 -11.10
CA LEU A 55 -4.32 8.91 -11.25
C LEU A 55 -4.60 9.33 -12.70
N GLU A 56 -3.57 9.31 -13.55
CA GLU A 56 -3.70 9.55 -14.99
C GLU A 56 -4.42 8.38 -15.70
N VAL A 57 -4.13 7.14 -15.28
CA VAL A 57 -4.71 5.93 -15.87
C VAL A 57 -6.04 5.56 -15.22
N ASP A 58 -6.12 5.68 -13.90
CA ASP A 58 -7.30 5.37 -13.10
C ASP A 58 -7.69 6.57 -12.21
N PRO A 59 -8.68 7.38 -12.64
CA PRO A 59 -9.15 8.51 -11.86
C PRO A 59 -9.93 8.11 -10.60
N THR A 60 -10.27 6.82 -10.43
CA THR A 60 -11.01 6.34 -9.25
C THR A 60 -10.08 6.18 -8.04
N PHE A 61 -8.80 5.86 -8.26
CA PHE A 61 -7.80 5.72 -7.20
C PHE A 61 -7.81 6.89 -6.22
N LEU A 62 -7.79 6.63 -4.92
CA LEU A 62 -7.93 7.63 -3.86
C LEU A 62 -6.83 8.70 -3.91
N GLY A 63 -5.64 8.32 -4.36
CA GLY A 63 -4.53 9.22 -4.60
C GLY A 63 -3.64 9.48 -3.38
N PRO A 64 -2.42 10.00 -3.60
CA PRO A 64 -1.41 10.11 -2.57
C PRO A 64 -1.74 11.10 -1.45
N ALA A 65 -2.37 12.24 -1.78
CA ALA A 65 -2.74 13.21 -0.76
C ALA A 65 -3.77 12.66 0.24
N ALA A 66 -4.78 11.94 -0.26
CA ALA A 66 -5.84 11.38 0.58
C ALA A 66 -5.34 10.21 1.43
N LEU A 67 -4.51 9.34 0.87
CA LEU A 67 -3.90 8.25 1.63
C LEU A 67 -2.90 8.76 2.68
N ALA A 68 -2.07 9.75 2.37
CA ALA A 68 -1.20 10.37 3.37
C ALA A 68 -2.02 11.04 4.49
N LYS A 69 -3.13 11.71 4.15
CA LYS A 69 -4.05 12.27 5.14
C LYS A 69 -4.73 11.18 5.97
N ALA A 70 -5.06 10.03 5.39
CA ALA A 70 -5.62 8.90 6.11
C ALA A 70 -4.62 8.32 7.12
N TYR A 71 -3.36 8.14 6.71
CA TYR A 71 -2.28 7.68 7.60
C TYR A 71 -2.11 8.58 8.83
N ARG A 72 -2.29 9.90 8.67
CA ARG A 72 -2.26 10.82 9.81
C ARG A 72 -3.26 10.43 10.90
N PHE A 73 -4.42 9.86 10.56
CA PHE A 73 -5.41 9.43 11.55
C PHE A 73 -5.20 7.99 11.98
N THR A 74 -4.89 7.06 11.06
CA THR A 74 -4.68 5.64 11.44
C THR A 74 -3.45 5.40 12.30
N ALA A 75 -2.50 6.34 12.30
CA ALA A 75 -1.30 6.29 13.14
C ALA A 75 -1.35 7.28 14.32
N ASP A 76 -2.49 7.95 14.56
CA ASP A 76 -2.68 8.81 15.74
C ASP A 76 -3.19 7.96 16.91
N PRO A 77 -2.49 7.92 18.05
CA PRO A 77 -2.88 7.11 19.21
C PRO A 77 -4.26 7.48 19.78
N ARG A 78 -4.81 8.62 19.38
CA ARG A 78 -6.11 9.12 19.82
C ARG A 78 -7.27 8.70 18.89
N ASP A 79 -7.00 8.11 17.72
CA ASP A 79 -8.04 7.64 16.79
C ASP A 79 -8.29 6.14 17.00
N GLY A 80 -9.53 5.66 16.81
CA GLY A 80 -9.81 4.22 16.87
C GLY A 80 -9.91 3.65 18.30
N ASN A 81 -9.53 2.38 18.45
CA ASN A 81 -9.60 1.64 19.73
C ASN A 81 -8.45 2.06 20.68
N ALA A 82 -8.33 1.40 21.84
CA ALA A 82 -7.30 1.72 22.85
C ALA A 82 -5.84 1.68 22.35
N GLU A 83 -5.59 1.13 21.16
CA GLU A 83 -4.26 0.99 20.54
C GLU A 83 -4.03 2.04 19.42
N GLY A 84 -4.98 2.93 19.14
CA GLY A 84 -4.81 4.00 18.14
C GLY A 84 -5.09 3.59 16.69
N VAL A 85 -5.54 2.35 16.44
CA VAL A 85 -5.71 1.81 15.09
C VAL A 85 -7.20 1.60 14.78
N SER A 86 -7.72 2.38 13.83
CA SER A 86 -9.09 2.22 13.35
C SER A 86 -9.16 1.14 12.26
N GLN A 87 -9.51 -0.09 12.66
CA GLN A 87 -9.71 -1.21 11.74
C GLN A 87 -10.71 -0.87 10.63
N ARG A 88 -11.82 -0.19 10.96
CA ARG A 88 -12.82 0.28 10.00
C ARG A 88 -12.22 1.15 8.90
N ARG A 89 -11.32 2.08 9.24
CA ARG A 89 -10.64 2.91 8.24
C ARG A 89 -9.72 2.06 7.36
N LEU A 90 -8.94 1.15 7.95
CA LEU A 90 -8.05 0.28 7.19
C LEU A 90 -8.81 -0.64 6.23
N GLU A 91 -9.98 -1.14 6.62
CA GLU A 91 -10.90 -1.87 5.74
C GLU A 91 -11.35 -1.02 4.56
N GLN A 92 -11.79 0.22 4.82
CA GLN A 92 -12.20 1.15 3.77
C GLN A 92 -11.05 1.47 2.80
N LEU A 93 -9.85 1.67 3.33
CA LEU A 93 -8.66 1.94 2.52
C LEU A 93 -8.16 0.70 1.77
N SER A 94 -8.54 -0.51 2.19
CA SER A 94 -8.17 -1.78 1.54
C SER A 94 -9.09 -2.16 0.37
N MET A 95 -10.22 -1.47 0.21
CA MET A 95 -11.13 -1.68 -0.92
C MET A 95 -10.48 -1.30 -2.28
N PRO A 96 -11.06 -1.75 -3.41
CA PRO A 96 -10.66 -1.27 -4.74
C PRO A 96 -10.66 0.26 -4.80
N SER A 97 -9.78 0.84 -5.62
CA SER A 97 -9.50 2.28 -5.65
C SER A 97 -8.80 2.81 -4.38
N GLY A 98 -8.42 1.93 -3.44
CA GLY A 98 -7.79 2.25 -2.17
C GLY A 98 -6.26 2.20 -2.21
N MET A 99 -5.63 1.86 -1.09
CA MET A 99 -4.18 1.93 -0.92
C MET A 99 -3.39 0.95 -1.80
N TRP A 100 -4.01 -0.15 -2.23
CA TRP A 100 -3.35 -1.23 -3.00
C TRP A 100 -3.09 -0.86 -4.47
N ASP A 101 -3.80 0.13 -5.01
CA ASP A 101 -3.65 0.55 -6.41
C ASP A 101 -2.44 1.45 -6.66
N CYS A 102 -1.78 1.92 -5.59
CA CYS A 102 -0.49 2.60 -5.70
C CYS A 102 0.58 1.67 -6.31
N THR A 103 1.17 2.10 -7.42
CA THR A 103 2.22 1.34 -8.16
C THR A 103 3.63 1.56 -7.62
N ARG A 104 3.81 2.41 -6.60
CA ARG A 104 5.10 2.74 -5.96
C ARG A 104 6.11 3.41 -6.91
N CYS A 105 5.65 4.26 -7.82
CA CYS A 105 6.51 5.03 -8.73
C CYS A 105 7.30 6.18 -8.08
N ASN A 106 6.97 6.54 -6.83
CA ASN A 106 7.65 7.57 -6.01
C ASN A 106 7.52 9.04 -6.48
N GLU A 107 6.85 9.34 -7.59
CA GLU A 107 6.69 10.72 -8.10
C GLU A 107 6.04 11.66 -7.08
N CYS A 108 5.04 11.18 -6.34
CA CYS A 108 4.38 11.94 -5.30
C CYS A 108 5.31 12.43 -4.17
N VAL A 109 6.44 11.77 -3.94
CA VAL A 109 7.46 12.17 -2.97
C VAL A 109 8.34 13.27 -3.57
N GLN A 110 8.79 13.09 -4.81
CA GLN A 110 9.63 14.07 -5.52
C GLN A 110 8.90 15.40 -5.71
N ALA A 111 7.62 15.36 -6.05
CA ALA A 111 6.79 16.53 -6.27
C ALA A 111 6.44 17.32 -4.99
N CYS A 112 6.66 16.75 -3.79
CA CYS A 112 6.14 17.34 -2.56
C CYS A 112 7.04 18.48 -2.03
N PRO A 113 6.57 19.75 -2.02
CA PRO A 113 7.40 20.87 -1.55
C PRO A 113 7.61 20.89 -0.03
N LYS A 114 6.87 20.06 0.71
CA LYS A 114 6.92 19.98 2.18
C LYS A 114 7.61 18.72 2.70
N GLY A 115 8.07 17.83 1.82
CA GLY A 115 8.73 16.60 2.24
C GLY A 115 7.84 15.62 3.03
N VAL A 116 6.53 15.61 2.78
CA VAL A 116 5.55 14.74 3.47
C VAL A 116 5.78 13.25 3.20
N ALA A 117 6.45 12.94 2.08
CA ALA A 117 6.68 11.59 1.57
C ALA A 117 5.40 10.71 1.51
N PRO A 118 4.41 11.04 0.65
CA PRO A 118 3.14 10.32 0.59
C PRO A 118 3.26 8.82 0.30
N MET A 119 4.23 8.40 -0.53
CA MET A 119 4.45 6.99 -0.86
C MET A 119 4.76 6.15 0.38
N ASP A 120 5.65 6.64 1.23
CA ASP A 120 6.03 5.99 2.49
C ASP A 120 4.82 5.83 3.41
N ARG A 121 3.96 6.85 3.48
CA ARG A 121 2.71 6.77 4.27
C ARG A 121 1.73 5.73 3.74
N ILE A 122 1.65 5.57 2.42
CA ILE A 122 0.86 4.49 1.79
C ILE A 122 1.45 3.12 2.13
N MET A 123 2.78 2.99 2.16
CA MET A 123 3.43 1.73 2.56
C MET A 123 3.14 1.39 4.02
N SER A 124 3.23 2.37 4.93
CA SER A 124 2.88 2.17 6.33
C SER A 124 1.39 1.80 6.52
N LEU A 125 0.48 2.34 5.70
CA LEU A 125 -0.93 1.91 5.72
C LEU A 125 -1.11 0.45 5.29
N ARG A 126 -0.38 0.00 4.26
CA ARG A 126 -0.41 -1.39 3.81
C ARG A 126 0.10 -2.32 4.90
N GLU A 127 1.18 -1.94 5.57
CA GLU A 127 1.72 -2.67 6.71
C GLU A 127 0.70 -2.75 7.85
N GLN A 128 0.14 -1.62 8.28
CA GLN A 128 -0.93 -1.60 9.29
C GLN A 128 -2.10 -2.52 8.92
N ALA A 129 -2.54 -2.52 7.66
CA ALA A 129 -3.62 -3.38 7.20
C ALA A 129 -3.24 -4.87 7.25
N MET A 130 -2.00 -5.23 6.90
CA MET A 130 -1.52 -6.61 7.00
C MET A 130 -1.40 -7.07 8.45
N ASP A 131 -0.90 -6.21 9.34
CA ASP A 131 -0.69 -6.54 10.75
C ASP A 131 -2.01 -6.79 11.51
N VAL A 132 -3.08 -6.05 11.17
CA VAL A 132 -4.42 -6.28 11.73
C VAL A 132 -5.20 -7.41 11.02
N GLY A 133 -4.56 -8.17 10.13
CA GLY A 133 -5.15 -9.33 9.48
C GLY A 133 -6.03 -9.03 8.26
N LEU A 134 -6.02 -7.80 7.71
CA LEU A 134 -6.72 -7.45 6.47
C LEU A 134 -5.97 -7.89 5.20
N GLY A 135 -5.06 -8.86 5.34
CA GLY A 135 -4.22 -9.39 4.25
C GLY A 135 -4.94 -10.25 3.21
N ASN A 136 -6.21 -10.64 3.43
CA ASN A 136 -6.93 -11.51 2.49
C ASN A 136 -7.53 -10.77 1.27
N ASN A 137 -6.74 -9.91 0.64
CA ASN A 137 -7.13 -9.18 -0.57
C ASN A 137 -6.08 -9.36 -1.68
N ASN A 138 -6.43 -9.02 -2.93
CA ASN A 138 -5.51 -9.19 -4.07
C ASN A 138 -4.20 -8.42 -3.89
N GLY A 139 -4.23 -7.22 -3.33
CA GLY A 139 -3.04 -6.38 -3.14
C GLY A 139 -2.07 -6.94 -2.12
N ALA A 140 -2.58 -7.38 -0.96
CA ALA A 140 -1.78 -8.02 0.08
C ALA A 140 -1.23 -9.37 -0.40
N ARG A 141 -2.05 -10.23 -1.01
CA ARG A 141 -1.58 -11.48 -1.62
C ARG A 141 -0.52 -11.25 -2.69
N HIS A 142 -0.65 -10.20 -3.50
CA HIS A 142 0.36 -9.84 -4.48
C HIS A 142 1.69 -9.48 -3.83
N ALA A 143 1.67 -8.68 -2.77
CA ALA A 143 2.87 -8.27 -2.04
C ALA A 143 3.57 -9.47 -1.38
N GLU A 144 2.82 -10.37 -0.76
CA GLU A 144 3.32 -11.61 -0.17
C GLU A 144 3.89 -12.54 -1.25
N ALA A 145 3.13 -12.78 -2.33
CA ALA A 145 3.56 -13.63 -3.44
C ALA A 145 4.83 -13.11 -4.11
N PHE A 146 4.94 -11.79 -4.32
CA PHE A 146 6.14 -11.16 -4.85
C PHE A 146 7.36 -11.47 -3.96
N THR A 147 7.21 -11.26 -2.66
CA THR A 147 8.26 -11.48 -1.66
C THR A 147 8.69 -12.95 -1.62
N GLU A 148 7.72 -13.87 -1.62
CA GLU A 148 7.96 -15.32 -1.61
C GLU A 148 8.71 -15.80 -2.86
N LEU A 149 8.31 -15.34 -4.06
CA LEU A 149 8.93 -15.75 -5.32
C LEU A 149 10.37 -15.26 -5.43
N VAL A 150 10.63 -14.02 -5.00
CA VAL A 150 11.98 -13.44 -4.94
C VAL A 150 12.82 -14.14 -3.87
N ALA A 151 12.26 -14.46 -2.70
CA ALA A 151 12.98 -15.22 -1.67
C ALA A 151 13.35 -16.64 -2.16
N HIS A 152 12.46 -17.29 -2.91
CA HIS A 152 12.68 -18.64 -3.42
C HIS A 152 13.82 -18.69 -4.45
N SER A 153 13.79 -17.81 -5.46
CA SER A 153 14.65 -17.92 -6.64
C SER A 153 15.68 -16.80 -6.82
N GLY A 154 15.55 -15.72 -6.05
CA GLY A 154 16.32 -14.48 -6.25
C GLY A 154 15.85 -13.63 -7.43
N ARG A 155 14.80 -14.07 -8.15
CA ARG A 155 14.16 -13.37 -9.27
C ARG A 155 12.65 -13.41 -9.12
N LEU A 156 11.96 -12.46 -9.73
CA LEU A 156 10.52 -12.55 -9.84
C LEU A 156 10.15 -13.64 -10.85
N ASP A 157 9.21 -14.51 -10.49
CA ASP A 157 8.61 -15.49 -11.40
C ASP A 157 7.29 -14.88 -11.91
N GLU A 158 7.34 -14.19 -13.05
CA GLU A 158 6.19 -13.45 -13.59
C GLU A 158 5.05 -14.37 -14.04
N LEU A 159 5.33 -15.66 -14.29
CA LEU A 159 4.33 -16.63 -14.67
C LEU A 159 3.52 -17.11 -13.45
N ARG A 160 4.19 -17.34 -12.32
CA ARG A 160 3.52 -17.76 -11.07
C ARG A 160 2.89 -16.63 -10.28
N LEU A 161 3.36 -15.40 -10.44
CA LEU A 161 2.87 -14.25 -9.68
C LEU A 161 1.36 -14.00 -9.88
N PRO A 162 0.78 -13.98 -11.11
CA PRO A 162 -0.65 -13.84 -11.30
C PRO A 162 -1.45 -14.94 -10.59
N VAL A 163 -0.99 -16.19 -10.69
CA VAL A 163 -1.65 -17.35 -10.07
C VAL A 163 -1.69 -17.24 -8.55
N LYS A 164 -0.57 -16.87 -7.93
CA LYS A 164 -0.49 -16.65 -6.48
C LYS A 164 -1.29 -15.41 -6.02
N THR A 165 -1.40 -14.39 -6.88
CA THR A 165 -2.14 -13.16 -6.58
C THR A 165 -3.66 -13.37 -6.58
N VAL A 166 -4.20 -13.90 -7.69
CA VAL A 166 -5.67 -14.02 -7.89
C VAL A 166 -6.24 -15.33 -7.34
N GLY A 167 -5.37 -16.31 -7.07
CA GLY A 167 -5.73 -17.64 -6.60
C GLY A 167 -5.90 -18.66 -7.73
N MET A 168 -5.41 -19.88 -7.47
CA MET A 168 -5.41 -20.98 -8.45
C MET A 168 -6.83 -21.44 -8.86
N PHE A 169 -7.82 -21.26 -7.98
CA PHE A 169 -9.20 -21.65 -8.23
C PHE A 169 -10.05 -20.55 -8.89
N ASN A 170 -9.52 -19.34 -9.07
CA ASN A 170 -10.24 -18.22 -9.68
C ASN A 170 -10.05 -18.23 -11.20
N ILE A 171 -10.68 -19.20 -11.87
CA ILE A 171 -10.58 -19.40 -13.33
C ILE A 171 -10.95 -18.12 -14.11
N PRO A 172 -12.05 -17.41 -13.80
CA PRO A 172 -12.40 -16.19 -14.54
C PRO A 172 -11.32 -15.12 -14.47
N ALA A 173 -10.73 -14.89 -13.29
CA ALA A 173 -9.64 -13.92 -13.13
C ALA A 173 -8.37 -14.37 -13.87
N LEU A 174 -8.06 -15.68 -13.88
CA LEU A 174 -6.91 -16.21 -14.62
C LEU A 174 -7.06 -16.06 -16.14
N LEU A 175 -8.26 -16.32 -16.67
CA LEU A 175 -8.56 -16.16 -18.10
C LEU A 175 -8.42 -14.70 -18.56
N SER A 176 -8.61 -13.72 -17.65
CA SER A 176 -8.41 -12.31 -17.96
C SER A 176 -6.98 -11.96 -18.40
N PHE A 177 -5.98 -12.79 -18.04
CA PHE A 177 -4.58 -12.60 -18.44
C PHE A 177 -4.24 -13.24 -19.79
N VAL A 178 -5.10 -14.09 -20.36
CA VAL A 178 -4.84 -14.78 -21.64
C VAL A 178 -4.56 -13.80 -22.79
N PRO A 179 -5.34 -12.70 -22.99
CA PRO A 179 -5.05 -11.74 -24.04
C PRO A 179 -3.67 -11.07 -23.88
N ILE A 180 -3.23 -10.84 -22.64
CA ILE A 180 -1.91 -10.26 -22.35
C ILE A 180 -0.82 -11.29 -22.68
N GLY A 181 -1.01 -12.55 -22.28
CA GLY A 181 -0.09 -13.64 -22.59
C GLY A 181 0.08 -13.86 -24.10
N LEU A 182 -1.02 -13.83 -24.86
CA LEU A 182 -0.99 -13.92 -26.33
C LEU A 182 -0.19 -12.77 -26.96
N ARG A 183 -0.42 -11.51 -26.53
CA ARG A 183 0.37 -10.36 -27.00
C ARG A 183 1.85 -10.46 -26.61
N ALA A 184 2.14 -10.90 -25.39
CA ALA A 184 3.51 -11.10 -24.95
C ALA A 184 4.21 -12.15 -25.83
N MET A 185 3.52 -13.25 -26.17
CA MET A 185 4.03 -14.28 -27.07
C MET A 185 4.30 -13.75 -28.48
N THR A 186 3.38 -12.97 -29.07
CA THR A 186 3.59 -12.39 -30.42
C THR A 186 4.76 -11.43 -30.49
N HIS A 187 5.13 -10.81 -29.36
CA HIS A 187 6.29 -9.92 -29.25
C HIS A 187 7.55 -10.60 -28.71
N GLY A 188 7.55 -11.92 -28.49
CA GLY A 188 8.69 -12.63 -27.91
C GLY A 188 9.03 -12.20 -26.47
N LYS A 189 8.07 -11.62 -25.75
CA LYS A 189 8.19 -11.11 -24.37
C LYS A 189 7.51 -12.05 -23.35
N LEU A 190 7.28 -13.31 -23.73
CA LEU A 190 6.71 -14.28 -22.80
C LEU A 190 7.73 -14.61 -21.70
N PRO A 191 7.33 -14.63 -20.42
CA PRO A 191 8.19 -15.07 -19.33
C PRO A 191 8.74 -16.49 -19.55
N PRO A 192 9.92 -16.82 -19.01
CA PRO A 192 10.48 -18.16 -19.13
C PRO A 192 9.57 -19.20 -18.46
N LEU A 193 9.23 -20.27 -19.18
CA LEU A 193 8.41 -21.37 -18.63
C LEU A 193 9.14 -22.13 -17.50
N LEU A 194 10.48 -22.19 -17.57
CA LEU A 194 11.34 -22.77 -16.56
C LEU A 194 12.07 -21.66 -15.81
N HIS A 195 11.65 -21.40 -14.57
CA HIS A 195 12.25 -20.35 -13.75
C HIS A 195 13.56 -20.82 -13.10
N LYS A 196 14.69 -20.20 -13.46
CA LYS A 196 16.01 -20.51 -12.91
C LYS A 196 16.36 -19.55 -11.77
N SER A 197 16.88 -20.12 -10.68
CA SER A 197 17.39 -19.33 -9.56
C SER A 197 18.68 -18.59 -9.91
N VAL A 198 18.93 -17.46 -9.25
CA VAL A 198 20.18 -16.70 -9.37
C VAL A 198 21.34 -17.49 -8.74
N THR A 199 22.54 -17.29 -9.26
CA THR A 199 23.79 -17.74 -8.61
C THR A 199 23.85 -17.20 -7.18
N ASN A 200 24.24 -18.04 -6.22
CA ASN A 200 24.30 -17.68 -4.79
C ASN A 200 22.94 -17.30 -4.16
N VAL A 201 21.83 -17.88 -4.62
CA VAL A 201 20.47 -17.66 -4.04
C VAL A 201 20.41 -17.87 -2.52
N GLN A 202 21.30 -18.69 -1.94
CA GLN A 202 21.39 -18.89 -0.49
C GLN A 202 21.64 -17.58 0.27
N ASN A 203 22.42 -16.64 -0.29
CA ASN A 203 22.65 -15.34 0.34
C ASN A 203 21.36 -14.51 0.38
N ILE A 204 20.57 -14.55 -0.68
CA ILE A 204 19.26 -13.89 -0.75
C ILE A 204 18.33 -14.49 0.31
N ARG A 205 18.22 -15.83 0.37
CA ARG A 205 17.42 -16.52 1.38
C ARG A 205 17.85 -16.16 2.81
N ARG A 206 19.16 -16.04 3.07
CA ARG A 206 19.68 -15.58 4.38
C ARG A 206 19.23 -14.16 4.70
N LEU A 207 19.20 -13.24 3.72
CA LEU A 207 18.72 -11.88 3.94
C LEU A 207 17.24 -11.86 4.31
N PHE A 208 16.40 -12.60 3.58
CA PHE A 208 14.97 -12.74 3.92
C PHE A 208 14.76 -13.32 5.31
N ASN A 209 15.50 -14.38 5.67
CA ASN A 209 15.42 -14.97 7.01
C ASN A 209 15.82 -13.97 8.11
N LYS A 210 16.86 -13.15 7.89
CA LYS A 210 17.26 -12.11 8.84
C LYS A 210 16.17 -11.06 9.02
N VAL A 211 15.60 -10.56 7.90
CA VAL A 211 14.53 -9.55 7.94
C VAL A 211 13.30 -10.08 8.67
N ASN A 212 12.91 -11.33 8.41
CA ASN A 212 11.78 -11.97 9.07
C ASN A 212 12.02 -12.27 10.57
N GLN A 213 13.26 -12.35 11.03
CA GLN A 213 13.61 -12.52 12.44
C GLN A 213 13.64 -11.19 13.22
N SER A 214 13.87 -10.08 12.53
CA SER A 214 13.89 -8.73 13.09
C SER A 214 12.50 -8.06 13.13
N ARG A 215 11.48 -8.76 12.65
CA ARG A 215 10.08 -8.33 12.62
C ARG A 215 9.32 -9.05 13.73
#